data_AF-A0A1Y2UJT8-F1
#
_entry.id   AF-A0A1Y2UJT8-F1
#
_cell.length_a   1.000
_cell.length_b   1.000
_cell.length_c   1.000
_cell.angle_alpha   90.00
_cell.angle_beta   90.00
_cell.angle_gamma   90.00
#
_symmetry.space_group_name_H-M   'P 1'
#
loop_
_entity.id
_entity.type
_entity.pdbx_description
1 polymer ?
#
loop_
_entity_poly.entity_id
_entity_poly.type
_entity_poly.pdbx_seq_one_letter_code
_entity_poly.pdbx_strand_id
1 'polypeptide(L)'
;MLEENKELKDKIKQLENNKALEKRLIKIGRFWKDPERIYLYCPRCYANGKLVACDPIDNTIIGDVYECPNCRFTSSNPYKR
;
A
#
# COMPACT_ATOMS: atom_id res chain seq x y z
N MET A 1 -10.32 -30.65 -11.95
CA MET A 1 -10.58 -30.83 -10.50
C MET A 1 -9.35 -30.62 -9.60
N LEU A 2 -8.11 -30.94 -10.01
CA LEU A 2 -6.89 -30.67 -9.21
C LEU A 2 -6.34 -29.25 -9.36
N GLU A 3 -6.46 -28.64 -10.54
CA GLU A 3 -5.98 -27.26 -10.80
C GLU A 3 -6.82 -26.19 -10.08
N GLU A 4 -8.16 -26.30 -10.10
CA GLU A 4 -9.04 -25.38 -9.38
C GLU A 4 -8.76 -25.34 -7.86
N ASN A 5 -8.42 -26.50 -7.28
CA ASN A 5 -8.04 -26.59 -5.86
C ASN A 5 -6.73 -25.87 -5.55
N LYS A 6 -5.80 -25.79 -6.52
CA LYS A 6 -4.52 -25.11 -6.36
C LYS A 6 -4.70 -23.60 -6.46
N GLU A 7 -5.47 -23.12 -7.44
CA GLU A 7 -5.79 -21.69 -7.57
C GLU A 7 -6.57 -21.14 -6.38
N LEU A 8 -7.51 -21.91 -5.83
CA LEU A 8 -8.26 -21.52 -4.63
C LEU A 8 -7.34 -21.41 -3.41
N LYS A 9 -6.38 -22.33 -3.24
CA LYS A 9 -5.39 -22.25 -2.16
C LYS A 9 -4.47 -21.04 -2.30
N ASP A 10 -4.02 -20.72 -3.51
CA ASP A 10 -3.21 -19.51 -3.77
C ASP A 10 -4.02 -18.23 -3.48
N LYS A 11 -5.30 -18.19 -3.87
CA LYS A 11 -6.19 -17.07 -3.54
C LYS A 11 -6.40 -16.92 -2.03
N ILE A 12 -6.60 -18.01 -1.30
CA ILE A 12 -6.73 -17.98 0.18
C ILE A 12 -5.45 -17.43 0.80
N LYS A 13 -4.29 -17.94 0.37
CA LYS A 13 -2.99 -17.49 0.89
C LYS A 13 -2.72 -16.01 0.61
N GLN A 14 -3.11 -15.52 -0.56
CA GLN A 14 -3.06 -14.08 -0.87
C GLN A 14 -4.00 -13.27 0.02
N LEU A 15 -5.23 -13.74 0.25
CA LEU A 15 -6.20 -13.06 1.11
C LEU A 15 -5.75 -13.01 2.58
N GLU A 16 -5.16 -14.10 3.09
CA GLU A 16 -4.59 -14.16 4.43
C GLU A 16 -3.39 -13.23 4.58
N ASN A 17 -2.50 -13.19 3.58
CA ASN A 17 -1.39 -12.24 3.55
C ASN A 17 -1.87 -10.80 3.51
N ASN A 18 -2.91 -10.50 2.71
CA ASN A 18 -3.49 -9.17 2.67
C ASN A 18 -4.05 -8.77 4.04
N LYS A 19 -4.85 -9.63 4.69
CA LYS A 19 -5.37 -9.39 6.04
C LYS A 19 -4.28 -9.23 7.10
N ALA A 20 -3.18 -9.98 6.98
CA ALA A 20 -2.04 -9.86 7.88
C ALA A 20 -1.32 -8.51 7.69
N LEU A 21 -1.17 -8.06 6.45
CA LEU A 21 -0.68 -6.71 6.14
C LEU A 21 -1.63 -5.64 6.71
N GLU A 22 -2.94 -5.75 6.51
CA GLU A 22 -3.95 -4.82 7.06
C GLU A 22 -3.78 -4.59 8.57
N LYS A 23 -3.51 -5.65 9.35
CA LYS A 23 -3.29 -5.56 10.80
C LYS A 23 -1.97 -4.90 11.19
N ARG A 24 -0.95 -4.91 10.32
CA ARG A 24 0.38 -4.36 10.60
C ARG A 24 0.54 -2.90 10.15
N LEU A 25 -0.32 -2.42 9.25
CA LEU A 25 -0.20 -1.09 8.70
C LEU A 25 -0.50 -0.02 9.74
N ILE A 26 0.41 0.93 9.86
CA ILE A 26 0.27 2.12 10.69
C ILE A 26 -0.02 3.34 9.81
N LYS A 27 -0.80 4.28 10.32
CA LYS A 27 -1.09 5.53 9.61
C LYS A 27 0.04 6.53 9.86
N ILE A 28 0.66 7.01 8.79
CA ILE A 28 1.73 8.01 8.82
C ILE A 28 1.35 9.18 7.93
N GLY A 29 1.14 10.35 8.54
CA GLY A 29 0.57 11.50 7.87
C GLY A 29 -0.77 11.15 7.19
N ARG A 30 -0.81 11.27 5.86
CA ARG A 30 -1.98 10.88 5.04
C ARG A 30 -1.85 9.49 4.41
N PHE A 31 -0.77 8.75 4.63
CA PHE A 31 -0.52 7.43 4.03
C PHE A 31 -0.62 6.30 5.05
N TRP A 32 -0.73 5.07 4.55
CA TRP A 32 -0.47 3.85 5.32
C TRP A 32 0.97 3.41 5.14
N LYS A 33 1.60 2.85 6.17
CA LYS A 33 2.95 2.30 6.11
C LYS A 33 3.01 0.97 6.82
N ASP A 34 3.70 0.02 6.22
CA ASP A 34 4.11 -1.21 6.90
C ASP A 34 5.44 -0.91 7.62
N PRO A 35 5.55 -1.08 8.94
CA PRO A 35 6.78 -0.79 9.68
C PRO A 35 7.98 -1.65 9.24
N GLU A 36 7.74 -2.81 8.62
CA GLU A 36 8.79 -3.69 8.09
C GLU A 36 9.20 -3.34 6.65
N ARG A 37 8.48 -2.42 5.99
CA ARG A 37 8.74 -2.02 4.60
C ARG A 37 8.99 -0.52 4.47
N ILE A 38 9.69 -0.16 3.40
CA ILE A 38 10.03 1.25 3.10
C ILE A 38 8.88 1.97 2.39
N TYR A 39 7.96 1.23 1.75
CA TYR A 39 6.90 1.78 0.92
C TYR A 39 5.77 2.45 1.71
N LEU A 40 5.21 3.51 1.12
CA LEU A 40 3.97 4.15 1.56
C LEU A 40 2.81 3.64 0.69
N TYR A 41 1.65 3.45 1.30
CA TYR A 41 0.45 2.89 0.67
C TYR A 41 -0.68 3.91 0.67
N CYS A 42 -1.48 3.88 -0.40
CA CYS A 42 -2.58 4.82 -0.60
C CYS A 42 -3.73 4.58 0.38
N PRO A 43 -4.19 5.61 1.13
CA PRO A 43 -5.31 5.47 2.06
C PRO A 43 -6.64 5.20 1.35
N ARG A 44 -6.82 5.68 0.12
CA ARG A 44 -8.07 5.56 -0.63
C ARG A 44 -8.23 4.20 -1.30
N CYS A 45 -7.15 3.66 -1.88
CA CYS A 45 -7.20 2.33 -2.49
C CYS A 45 -7.24 1.23 -1.44
N TYR A 46 -6.66 1.48 -0.27
CA TYR A 46 -6.74 0.56 0.87
C TYR A 46 -8.18 0.28 1.30
N ALA A 47 -9.06 1.28 1.28
CA ALA A 47 -10.47 1.10 1.65
C ALA A 47 -11.20 0.04 0.78
N ASN A 48 -10.67 -0.29 -0.39
CA ASN A 48 -11.20 -1.31 -1.29
C ASN A 48 -10.47 -2.67 -1.16
N GLY A 49 -9.72 -2.91 -0.08
CA GLY A 49 -9.00 -4.16 0.17
C GLY A 49 -7.77 -4.38 -0.73
N LYS A 50 -7.30 -3.32 -1.43
CA LYS A 50 -6.11 -3.38 -2.28
C LYS A 50 -5.02 -2.45 -1.75
N LEU A 51 -3.89 -3.05 -1.41
CA LEU A 51 -2.66 -2.32 -1.05
C LEU A 51 -1.97 -1.84 -2.32
N VAL A 52 -2.16 -0.56 -2.65
CA VAL A 52 -1.47 0.10 -3.76
C VAL A 52 -0.35 0.95 -3.17
N ALA A 53 0.88 0.60 -3.48
CA ALA A 53 2.05 1.42 -3.13
C ALA A 53 1.97 2.76 -3.88
N CYS A 54 2.34 3.84 -3.21
CA CYS A 54 2.46 5.15 -3.82
C CYS A 54 3.90 5.37 -4.30
N ASP A 55 4.03 5.95 -5.48
CA ASP A 55 5.30 6.27 -6.11
C ASP A 55 5.69 7.72 -5.80
N PRO A 56 6.97 8.02 -5.57
CA PRO A 56 7.44 9.39 -5.45
C PRO A 56 7.33 10.10 -6.82
N ILE A 57 6.68 11.26 -6.86
CA ILE A 57 6.45 12.03 -8.10
C ILE A 57 7.63 12.97 -8.38
N ASP A 58 8.32 13.42 -7.33
CA ASP A 58 9.33 14.46 -7.48
C ASP A 58 10.49 14.26 -6.49
N ASN A 59 11.70 14.16 -7.05
CA ASN A 59 12.99 14.19 -6.34
C ASN A 59 13.46 15.63 -6.08
N THR A 60 12.58 16.62 -6.26
CA THR A 60 12.93 18.01 -5.99
C THR A 60 13.00 18.25 -4.48
N ILE A 61 13.99 19.07 -4.12
CA ILE A 61 14.57 19.30 -2.79
C ILE A 61 13.55 19.73 -1.70
N ILE A 62 12.28 19.91 -2.02
CA ILE A 62 11.24 20.46 -1.15
C ILE A 62 10.07 19.47 -1.04
N GLY A 63 10.24 18.45 -0.20
CA GLY A 63 9.17 17.55 0.26
C GLY A 63 8.76 16.48 -0.73
N ASP A 64 9.18 15.23 -0.49
CA ASP A 64 8.88 14.09 -1.38
C ASP A 64 7.35 13.92 -1.49
N VAL A 65 6.76 14.31 -2.62
CA VAL A 65 5.33 14.11 -2.87
C VAL A 65 5.16 12.70 -3.40
N TYR A 66 4.24 11.94 -2.80
CA TYR A 66 3.90 10.59 -3.26
C TYR A 66 2.55 10.60 -3.96
N GLU A 67 2.44 9.88 -5.07
CA GLU A 67 1.20 9.65 -5.82
C GLU A 67 0.80 8.18 -5.80
N CYS A 68 -0.49 7.93 -5.62
CA CYS A 68 -1.05 6.63 -5.93
C CYS A 68 -1.24 6.46 -7.45
N PRO A 69 -0.62 5.46 -8.09
CA PRO A 69 -0.76 5.24 -9.54
C PRO A 69 -2.20 4.89 -9.96
N ASN A 70 -3.00 4.38 -9.03
CA ASN A 70 -4.37 3.93 -9.33
C ASN A 70 -5.42 5.06 -9.23
N CYS A 71 -5.34 5.92 -8.21
CA CYS A 71 -6.36 6.95 -7.97
C CYS A 71 -5.83 8.39 -8.03
N ARG A 72 -4.55 8.57 -8.41
CA ARG A 72 -3.85 9.87 -8.47
C ARG A 72 -3.93 10.66 -7.16
N PHE A 73 -4.11 9.97 -6.03
CA PHE A 73 -4.06 10.61 -4.73
C PHE A 73 -2.63 11.04 -4.45
N THR A 74 -2.43 12.34 -4.22
CA THR A 74 -1.12 12.92 -3.92
C THR A 74 -1.08 13.49 -2.50
N SER A 75 0.04 13.29 -1.81
CA SER A 75 0.31 13.96 -0.52
C SER A 75 1.82 14.00 -0.24
N SER A 76 2.25 15.02 0.50
CA SER A 76 3.65 15.21 0.89
C SER A 76 4.09 14.21 1.96
N ASN A 77 5.37 13.85 1.94
CA ASN A 77 6.02 12.99 2.93
C ASN A 77 6.00 13.64 4.33
N PRO A 78 5.40 12.98 5.34
CA PRO A 78 5.42 13.51 6.72
C PRO A 78 6.78 13.40 7.42
N TYR A 79 7.78 12.71 6.84
CA TYR A 79 9.09 12.49 7.46
C TYR A 79 10.11 13.61 7.23
N LYS A 80 9.89 14.50 6.26
CA LYS A 80 10.72 15.70 6.07
C LYS A 80 10.05 16.86 6.79
N ARG A 81 10.50 17.16 8.00
CA ARG A 81 10.17 18.38 8.73
C ARG A 81 11.45 19.10 9.11
#